data_AF-A0A6G3X4Z8-F1
#
_entry.id   AF-A0A6G3X4Z8-F1
#
_cell.length_a   1.000
_cell.length_b   1.000
_cell.length_c   1.000
_cell.angle_alpha   90.00
_cell.angle_beta   90.00
_cell.angle_gamma   90.00
#
_symmetry.space_group_name_H-M   'P 1'
#
loop_
_entity.id
_entity.type
_entity.pdbx_description
1 polymer ?
#
loop_
_entity_poly.entity_id
_entity_poly.type
_entity_poly.pdbx_seq_one_letter_code
_entity_poly.pdbx_strand_id
1 'polypeptide(L)'
;LLAKALGAIASYAEARDVPAARVVFCDAAAYDAGYLAPTEIAGRVRIRGRGGTVLQPGIDLLQRADDFPPTAPVLVITDGWCDVLRVRREHAYLIPEGAGLPFTPRGPVFRVR
;
A
#
# COMPACT_ATOMS: atom_id res chain seq x y z
N LEU A 1 1.00 10.68 8.22
CA LEU A 1 1.54 9.51 7.49
C LEU A 1 0.90 9.34 6.12
N LEU A 2 -0.40 8.99 6.07
CA LEU A 2 -0.99 8.38 4.89
C LEU A 2 -1.15 9.34 3.69
N ALA A 3 -1.54 10.60 3.92
CA ALA A 3 -1.54 11.62 2.87
C ALA A 3 -0.13 11.89 2.28
N LYS A 4 0.91 11.90 3.15
CA LYS A 4 2.31 12.04 2.71
C LYS A 4 2.76 10.82 1.90
N ALA A 5 2.37 9.63 2.34
CA ALA A 5 2.66 8.38 1.65
C ALA A 5 1.99 8.33 0.26
N LEU A 6 0.71 8.68 0.16
CA LEU A 6 0.00 8.74 -1.11
C LEU A 6 0.59 9.81 -2.05
N GLY A 7 0.94 10.98 -1.52
CA GLY A 7 1.63 12.02 -2.30
C GLY A 7 3.01 11.56 -2.81
N ALA A 8 3.79 10.87 -1.98
CA ALA A 8 5.08 10.31 -2.38
C ALA A 8 4.92 9.25 -3.47
N ILE A 9 3.91 8.39 -3.38
CA ILE A 9 3.61 7.36 -4.38
C ILE A 9 3.14 7.99 -5.68
N ALA A 10 2.23 8.97 -5.61
CA ALA A 10 1.76 9.70 -6.79
C ALA A 10 2.94 10.36 -7.51
N SER A 11 3.80 11.09 -6.79
CA SER A 11 4.98 11.72 -7.36
C SER A 11 5.99 10.72 -7.94
N TYR A 12 6.21 9.59 -7.26
CA TYR A 12 7.08 8.52 -7.76
C TYR A 12 6.53 7.88 -9.05
N ALA A 13 5.22 7.64 -9.08
CA ALA A 13 4.52 7.05 -10.20
C ALA A 13 4.53 7.99 -11.42
N GLU A 14 4.29 9.29 -11.22
CA GLU A 14 4.45 10.32 -12.25
C GLU A 14 5.88 10.37 -12.78
N ALA A 15 6.89 10.40 -11.89
CA ALA A 15 8.29 10.49 -12.30
C ALA A 15 8.83 9.24 -13.03
N ARG A 16 8.08 8.14 -13.03
CA ARG A 16 8.43 6.88 -13.69
C ARG A 16 7.45 6.47 -14.77
N ASP A 17 6.57 7.40 -15.20
CA ASP A 17 5.55 7.15 -16.21
C ASP A 17 4.68 5.91 -15.91
N VAL A 18 4.41 5.66 -14.63
CA VAL A 18 3.52 4.58 -14.20
C VAL A 18 2.09 4.99 -14.55
N PRO A 19 1.41 4.26 -15.45
CA PRO A 19 0.12 4.71 -16.00
C PRO A 19 -1.00 4.67 -14.96
N ALA A 20 -0.96 3.71 -14.02
CA ALA A 20 -1.88 3.60 -12.91
C ALA A 20 -1.30 2.72 -11.80
N ALA A 21 -1.77 2.92 -10.58
CA ALA A 21 -1.55 1.99 -9.47
C ALA A 21 -2.88 1.39 -9.02
N ARG A 22 -2.90 0.09 -8.74
CA ARG A 22 -4.05 -0.57 -8.12
C ARG A 22 -4.05 -0.29 -6.63
N VAL A 23 -5.13 0.30 -6.11
CA VAL A 23 -5.21 0.72 -4.70
C VAL A 23 -6.19 -0.15 -3.95
N VAL A 24 -5.72 -0.80 -2.88
CA VAL A 24 -6.55 -1.62 -1.99
C VAL A 24 -6.49 -1.05 -0.57
N PHE A 25 -7.67 -0.79 0.00
CA PHE A 25 -7.84 -0.31 1.36
C PHE A 25 -8.08 -1.49 2.31
N CYS A 26 -7.44 -1.48 3.48
CA CYS A 26 -7.57 -2.52 4.49
C CYS A 26 -8.24 -1.98 5.77
N ASP A 27 -9.51 -1.60 5.66
CA ASP A 27 -10.34 -1.21 6.81
C ASP A 27 -11.03 -2.46 7.42
N ALA A 28 -12.20 -2.33 8.06
CA ALA A 28 -13.00 -3.44 8.59
C ALA A 28 -13.22 -4.59 7.59
N ALA A 29 -13.24 -4.29 6.30
CA ALA A 29 -13.09 -5.26 5.22
C ALA A 29 -12.13 -4.69 4.16
N ALA A 30 -11.34 -5.55 3.52
CA ALA A 30 -10.49 -5.13 2.42
C ALA A 30 -11.37 -4.71 1.23
N TYR A 31 -11.06 -3.54 0.66
CA TYR A 31 -11.80 -2.94 -0.44
C TYR A 31 -10.83 -2.55 -1.56
N ASP A 32 -11.04 -3.13 -2.74
CA ASP A 32 -10.29 -2.80 -3.95
C ASP A 32 -10.93 -1.58 -4.63
N ALA A 33 -10.17 -0.49 -4.74
CA ALA A 33 -10.59 0.71 -5.43
C ALA A 33 -10.21 0.72 -6.92
N GLY A 34 -9.61 -0.37 -7.40
CA GLY A 34 -9.19 -0.53 -8.78
C GLY A 34 -7.92 0.25 -9.10
N TYR A 35 -7.67 0.38 -10.40
CA TYR A 35 -6.58 1.19 -10.93
C TYR A 35 -6.92 2.66 -10.86
N LEU A 36 -6.02 3.42 -10.24
CA LEU A 36 -6.10 4.88 -10.16
C LEU A 36 -4.89 5.50 -10.84
N ALA A 37 -5.11 6.56 -11.62
CA ALA A 37 -4.01 7.35 -12.15
C ALA A 37 -3.27 8.05 -10.99
N PRO A 38 -1.96 8.32 -11.11
CA PRO A 38 -1.19 8.99 -10.06
C PRO A 38 -1.83 10.28 -9.53
N THR A 39 -2.39 11.09 -10.42
CA THR A 39 -3.10 12.34 -10.09
C THR A 39 -4.34 12.11 -9.22
N GLU A 40 -5.00 10.96 -9.34
CA GLU A 40 -6.18 10.60 -8.53
C GLU A 40 -5.79 10.06 -7.16
N ILE A 41 -4.63 9.40 -7.05
CA ILE A 41 -4.09 8.90 -5.79
C ILE A 41 -3.83 10.06 -4.82
N ALA A 42 -3.26 11.17 -5.32
CA ALA A 42 -2.95 12.35 -4.52
C ALA A 42 -4.20 13.15 -4.10
N GLY A 43 -5.24 13.19 -4.93
CA GLY A 43 -6.36 14.11 -4.77
C GLY A 43 -7.70 13.51 -4.33
N ARG A 44 -7.96 12.21 -4.58
CA ARG A 44 -9.30 11.62 -4.45
C ARG A 44 -9.43 10.50 -3.43
N VAL A 45 -8.31 9.96 -2.95
CA VAL A 45 -8.32 8.85 -2.00
C VAL A 45 -8.88 9.33 -0.64
N ARG A 46 -10.19 9.19 -0.47
CA ARG A 46 -10.87 9.37 0.82
C ARG A 46 -10.80 8.07 1.59
N ILE A 47 -9.93 8.06 2.57
CA ILE A 47 -9.68 6.90 3.40
C ILE A 47 -10.79 6.83 4.42
N ARG A 48 -11.64 5.83 4.28
CA ARG A 48 -12.62 5.48 5.30
C ARG A 48 -11.98 4.36 6.10
N GLY A 49 -11.72 4.61 7.39
CA GLY A 49 -11.39 3.54 8.30
C GLY A 49 -11.01 3.95 9.70
N ARG A 50 -11.27 3.05 10.65
CA ARG A 50 -10.98 3.21 12.08
C ARG A 50 -9.65 2.56 12.50
N GLY A 51 -8.77 2.30 11.53
CA GLY A 51 -7.53 1.54 11.76
C GLY A 51 -7.80 0.05 11.82
N GLY A 52 -8.00 -0.58 10.67
CA GLY A 52 -7.96 -2.04 10.58
C GLY A 52 -6.53 -2.52 10.84
N THR A 53 -6.37 -3.49 11.74
CA THR A 53 -5.07 -4.13 12.03
C THR A 53 -4.81 -5.34 11.15
N VAL A 54 -5.66 -5.62 10.17
CA VAL A 54 -5.60 -6.84 9.35
C VAL A 54 -5.45 -6.44 7.88
N LEU A 55 -4.22 -6.46 7.39
CA LEU A 55 -3.86 -6.04 6.03
C LEU A 55 -3.72 -7.23 5.07
N GLN A 56 -3.48 -8.44 5.56
CA GLN A 56 -3.30 -9.61 4.70
C GLN A 56 -4.44 -9.84 3.70
N PRO A 57 -5.74 -9.64 4.03
CA PRO A 57 -6.81 -9.80 3.07
C PRO A 57 -6.69 -8.86 1.86
N GLY A 58 -6.19 -7.63 2.04
CA GLY A 58 -5.94 -6.72 0.92
C GLY A 58 -4.79 -7.18 0.03
N ILE A 59 -3.76 -7.77 0.64
CA ILE A 59 -2.64 -8.39 -0.09
C ILE A 59 -3.12 -9.62 -0.86
N ASP A 60 -3.99 -10.43 -0.27
CA ASP A 60 -4.58 -11.61 -0.92
C ASP A 60 -5.46 -11.22 -2.10
N LEU A 61 -6.24 -10.14 -2.00
CA LEU A 61 -7.00 -9.59 -3.13
C LEU A 61 -6.09 -9.22 -4.29
N LEU A 62 -4.99 -8.50 -4.03
CA LEU A 62 -4.00 -8.16 -5.07
C LEU A 62 -3.35 -9.39 -5.69
N GLN A 63 -3.01 -10.41 -4.88
CA GLN A 63 -2.35 -11.62 -5.36
C GLN A 63 -3.26 -12.52 -6.20
N ARG A 64 -4.58 -12.45 -5.99
CA ARG A 64 -5.57 -13.25 -6.72
C ARG A 64 -6.16 -12.52 -7.94
N ALA A 65 -5.82 -11.25 -8.13
CA ALA A 65 -6.36 -10.48 -9.22
C ALA A 65 -5.64 -10.81 -10.55
N ASP A 66 -6.37 -11.41 -11.49
CA ASP A 66 -5.82 -11.88 -12.77
C ASP A 66 -5.29 -10.74 -13.65
N ASP A 67 -5.83 -9.53 -13.49
CA ASP A 67 -5.44 -8.33 -14.21
C ASP A 67 -4.29 -7.56 -13.52
N PHE A 68 -3.83 -7.99 -12.35
CA PHE A 68 -2.69 -7.37 -11.68
C PHE A 68 -1.35 -7.86 -12.25
N PRO A 69 -0.47 -6.97 -12.78
CA PRO A 69 0.73 -7.42 -13.48
C PRO A 69 1.63 -8.28 -12.59
N PRO A 70 2.09 -9.45 -13.07
CA PRO A 70 2.81 -10.43 -12.27
C PRO A 70 4.16 -9.92 -11.74
N THR A 71 4.70 -8.84 -12.31
CA THR A 71 5.96 -8.18 -11.90
C THR A 71 5.75 -6.83 -11.20
N ALA A 72 4.53 -6.27 -11.15
CA ALA A 72 4.31 -4.96 -10.51
C ALA A 72 4.63 -5.01 -9.00
N PRO A 73 5.53 -4.20 -8.43
CA PRO A 73 5.84 -4.27 -7.01
C PRO A 73 4.67 -3.84 -6.12
N VAL A 74 4.67 -4.30 -4.86
CA VAL A 74 3.65 -3.93 -3.85
C VAL A 74 4.26 -2.99 -2.82
N LEU A 75 3.59 -1.88 -2.54
CA LEU A 75 3.93 -1.00 -1.42
C LEU A 75 2.88 -1.10 -0.32
N VAL A 76 3.28 -1.58 0.85
CA VAL A 76 2.41 -1.66 2.02
C VAL A 76 2.60 -0.40 2.86
N ILE A 77 1.51 0.35 3.07
CA ILE A 77 1.51 1.56 3.92
C ILE A 77 0.78 1.22 5.21
N THR A 78 1.44 1.35 6.36
CA THR A 78 0.87 1.03 7.67
C THR A 78 1.50 1.89 8.76
N ASP A 79 0.79 2.13 9.86
CA ASP A 79 1.33 2.74 11.07
C ASP A 79 2.15 1.75 11.93
N GLY A 80 2.25 0.49 11.51
CA GLY A 80 2.94 -0.59 12.21
C GLY A 80 1.99 -1.46 13.05
N TRP A 81 0.72 -1.10 13.17
CA TRP A 81 -0.30 -1.92 13.81
C TRP A 81 -0.98 -2.80 12.76
N CYS A 82 -0.34 -3.92 12.43
CA CYS A 82 -0.86 -4.88 11.46
C CYS A 82 -0.64 -6.35 11.87
N ASP A 83 -1.26 -7.26 11.16
CA ASP A 83 -0.99 -8.69 11.22
C ASP A 83 0.34 -9.04 10.53
N VAL A 84 0.80 -10.27 10.71
CA VAL A 84 2.03 -10.74 10.04
C VAL A 84 1.76 -10.93 8.55
N LEU A 85 2.45 -10.13 7.74
CA LEU A 85 2.20 -10.10 6.29
C LEU A 85 3.04 -11.14 5.53
N ARG A 86 2.38 -11.80 4.58
CA ARG A 86 2.95 -12.74 3.61
C ARG A 86 2.81 -12.17 2.21
N VAL A 87 3.81 -11.41 1.80
CA VAL A 87 3.90 -10.85 0.44
C VAL A 87 4.85 -11.72 -0.38
N ARG A 88 4.32 -12.36 -1.44
CA ARG A 88 5.09 -13.28 -2.30
C ARG A 88 5.88 -12.59 -3.41
N ARG A 89 5.59 -11.32 -3.66
CA ARG A 89 6.06 -10.55 -4.82
C ARG A 89 7.07 -9.50 -4.35
N GLU A 90 7.77 -8.83 -5.27
CA GLU A 90 8.63 -7.71 -4.89
C GLU A 90 7.81 -6.67 -4.11
N HIS A 91 8.32 -6.23 -2.96
CA HIS A 91 7.59 -5.34 -2.08
C HIS A 91 8.48 -4.50 -1.17
N ALA A 92 7.88 -3.43 -0.67
CA ALA A 92 8.44 -2.59 0.38
C ALA A 92 7.35 -2.16 1.37
N TYR A 93 7.79 -1.69 2.54
CA TYR A 93 6.92 -1.15 3.59
C TYR A 93 7.20 0.34 3.76
N LEU A 94 6.15 1.13 3.94
CA LEU A 94 6.23 2.55 4.30
C LEU A 94 5.51 2.77 5.63
N ILE A 95 6.28 3.16 6.66
CA ILE A 95 5.81 3.31 8.04
C ILE A 95 6.20 4.67 8.64
N PRO A 96 5.57 5.15 9.72
CA PRO A 96 6.03 6.32 10.45
C PRO A 96 7.45 6.14 10.98
N GLU A 97 8.18 7.25 11.08
CA GLU A 97 9.40 7.27 11.90
C GLU A 97 9.07 6.87 13.36
N GLY A 98 9.91 6.04 13.97
CA GLY A 98 9.68 5.48 15.31
C GLY A 98 8.75 4.27 15.37
N ALA A 99 8.01 3.94 14.30
CA ALA A 99 7.20 2.73 14.24
C ALA A 99 8.04 1.48 13.93
N GLY A 100 7.55 0.33 14.39
CA GLY A 100 8.08 -0.99 14.09
C GLY A 100 7.00 -1.90 13.48
N LEU A 101 7.42 -2.87 12.69
CA LEU A 101 6.54 -3.94 12.21
C LEU A 101 6.52 -5.08 13.24
N PRO A 102 5.39 -5.79 13.43
CA PRO A 102 5.28 -6.89 14.39
C PRO A 102 5.92 -8.19 13.90
N PHE A 103 6.76 -8.10 12.87
CA PHE A 103 7.49 -9.19 12.23
C PHE A 103 8.78 -8.64 11.63
N THR A 104 9.74 -9.53 11.36
CA THR A 104 10.94 -9.16 10.59
C THR A 104 10.55 -8.92 9.13
N PRO A 105 10.69 -7.69 8.61
CA PRO A 105 10.32 -7.38 7.24
C PRO A 105 11.24 -8.11 6.26
N ARG A 106 10.64 -8.62 5.18
CA ARG A 106 11.38 -9.06 3.99
C ARG A 106 11.30 -7.93 2.97
N GLY A 107 12.45 -7.34 2.60
CA GLY A 107 12.48 -6.19 1.70
C GLY A 107 12.58 -4.84 2.42
N PRO A 108 12.63 -3.73 1.66
CA PRO A 108 12.92 -2.40 2.20
C PRO A 108 11.82 -1.89 3.14
N VAL A 109 12.25 -1.19 4.19
CA VAL A 109 11.36 -0.40 5.06
C VAL A 109 11.74 1.06 4.97
N PHE A 110 10.86 1.84 4.35
CA PHE A 110 10.96 3.29 4.27
C PHE A 110 10.24 3.93 5.44
N ARG A 111 10.83 4.97 6.00
CA ARG A 111 10.27 5.73 7.12
C ARG A 111 9.98 7.15 6.69
N VAL A 112 8.85 7.67 7.14
CA VAL A 112 8.40 9.03 6.81
C VAL A 112 7.98 9.77 8.08
N ARG A 113 8.36 11.05 8.13
CA ARG A 113 7.96 12.03 9.15
C ARG A 113 6.59 12.60 8.84
#